data_AF-M7XZ46-F1
#
_entry.id   AF-M7XZ46-F1
#
_cell.length_a   1.000
_cell.length_b   1.000
_cell.length_c   1.000
_cell.angle_alpha   90.00
_cell.angle_beta   90.00
_cell.angle_gamma   90.00
#
_symmetry.space_group_name_H-M   'P 1'
#
loop_
_entity.id
_entity.type
_entity.pdbx_description
1 polymer ?
#
loop_
_entity_poly.entity_id
_entity_poly.type
_entity_poly.pdbx_seq_one_letter_code
_entity_poly.pdbx_strand_id
1 'polypeptide(L)'
;MNSPAVFLSYFFNSNKVEEKLKLLITHFEEEKAFLQQHIDEAVSESEFLTAHRIQKGLRIADEKLRILKSIQDPNSEKKDGLCKMRDRFQAFLSKISNEFEAGLISREIQHIDQKLEVLNIEPLPVLREGNGFLKKHFLGLIEGELEKLELYLQYQEEIIIGLEKSESYLQISVRIDPLEKSQEKFRIEYWKKDLKRLGFEPLENGSLHILLPLGAYEDDSWSAVEYLLTRIYFEVFRLQGINGNAFLKIIQKHPGQDQNT
;
A
#
# COMPACT_ATOMS: atom_id res chain seq x y z
N MET A 1 18.24 1.23 10.05
CA MET A 1 17.17 0.70 9.19
C MET A 1 15.91 1.44 9.55
N ASN A 2 15.46 2.36 8.69
CA ASN A 2 14.20 3.06 8.90
C ASN A 2 13.07 2.14 8.43
N SER A 3 11.96 2.18 9.14
CA SER A 3 10.84 1.24 9.03
C SER A 3 9.66 1.90 8.29
N PRO A 4 8.75 1.15 7.64
CA PRO A 4 7.43 1.64 7.19
C PRO A 4 6.68 2.48 8.24
N ALA A 5 7.03 2.31 9.52
CA ALA A 5 6.59 3.16 10.63
C ALA A 5 6.83 4.66 10.42
N VAL A 6 7.84 5.08 9.65
CA VAL A 6 8.14 6.51 9.41
C VAL A 6 7.03 7.17 8.58
N PHE A 7 6.53 6.50 7.54
CA PHE A 7 5.43 7.04 6.74
C PHE A 7 4.15 7.11 7.58
N LEU A 8 3.83 6.03 8.30
CA LEU A 8 2.68 5.96 9.19
C LEU A 8 2.73 7.02 10.31
N SER A 9 3.92 7.36 10.80
CA SER A 9 4.16 8.44 11.76
C SER A 9 4.01 9.85 11.20
N TYR A 10 3.57 10.00 9.95
CA TYR A 10 3.07 11.28 9.44
C TYR A 10 1.54 11.40 9.49
N PHE A 11 0.81 10.30 9.72
CA PHE A 11 -0.66 10.25 9.53
C PHE A 11 -1.48 9.81 10.75
N PHE A 12 -0.97 8.98 11.67
CA PHE A 12 -1.86 8.28 12.64
C PHE A 12 -1.61 8.58 14.13
N ASN A 13 -2.68 8.54 14.94
CA ASN A 13 -2.70 8.78 16.40
C ASN A 13 -2.81 7.44 17.18
N SER A 14 -1.91 7.10 18.11
CA SER A 14 -1.44 5.71 18.27
C SER A 14 -2.38 4.73 19.01
N ASN A 15 -2.87 5.04 20.21
CA ASN A 15 -3.54 4.01 21.04
C ASN A 15 -4.93 3.61 20.54
N LYS A 16 -5.67 4.51 19.88
CA LYS A 16 -6.98 4.18 19.27
C LYS A 16 -6.84 3.45 17.94
N VAL A 17 -5.65 3.47 17.32
CA VAL A 17 -5.45 2.91 15.97
C VAL A 17 -5.22 1.41 16.03
N GLU A 18 -4.53 0.89 17.04
CA GLU A 18 -4.32 -0.57 17.15
C GLU A 18 -5.63 -1.33 17.41
N GLU A 19 -6.47 -0.85 18.33
CA GLU A 19 -7.79 -1.44 18.58
C GLU A 19 -8.71 -1.37 17.36
N LYS A 20 -8.74 -0.22 16.67
CA LYS A 20 -9.51 -0.05 15.43
C LYS A 20 -8.99 -0.96 14.32
N LEU A 21 -7.68 -1.12 14.19
CA LEU A 21 -7.06 -2.01 13.22
C LEU A 21 -7.45 -3.47 13.48
N LYS A 22 -7.38 -3.92 14.74
CA LYS A 22 -7.83 -5.27 15.13
C LYS A 22 -9.30 -5.47 14.82
N LEU A 23 -10.16 -4.52 15.17
CA LEU A 23 -11.59 -4.60 14.89
C LEU A 23 -11.89 -4.66 13.39
N LEU A 24 -11.18 -3.88 12.57
CA LEU A 24 -11.31 -3.94 11.10
C LEU A 24 -10.84 -5.29 10.54
N ILE A 25 -9.73 -5.83 11.05
CA ILE A 25 -9.25 -7.16 10.64
C ILE A 25 -10.31 -8.21 10.97
N THR A 26 -10.82 -8.24 12.20
CA THR A 26 -11.86 -9.18 12.63
C THR A 26 -13.11 -9.06 11.73
N HIS A 27 -13.59 -7.84 11.47
CA HIS A 27 -14.74 -7.62 10.61
C HIS A 27 -14.54 -8.20 9.21
N PHE A 28 -13.40 -7.97 8.57
CA PHE A 28 -13.14 -8.52 7.24
C PHE A 28 -12.88 -10.04 7.25
N GLU A 29 -12.39 -10.61 8.35
CA GLU A 29 -12.27 -12.07 8.51
C GLU A 29 -13.64 -12.74 8.61
N GLU A 30 -14.57 -12.13 9.35
CA GLU A 30 -15.97 -12.56 9.43
C GLU A 30 -16.67 -12.44 8.07
N GLU A 31 -16.52 -11.30 7.39
CA GLU A 31 -17.06 -11.08 6.04
C GLU A 31 -16.51 -12.11 5.04
N LYS A 32 -15.22 -12.41 5.11
CA LYS A 32 -14.58 -13.43 4.27
C LYS A 32 -15.21 -14.81 4.50
N ALA A 33 -15.40 -15.21 5.76
CA ALA A 33 -16.00 -16.49 6.10
C ALA A 33 -17.46 -16.57 5.61
N PHE A 34 -18.23 -15.49 5.81
CA PHE A 34 -19.60 -15.36 5.35
C PHE A 34 -19.72 -15.47 3.81
N LEU A 35 -18.87 -14.75 3.07
CA LEU A 35 -18.85 -14.82 1.60
C LEU A 35 -18.44 -16.20 1.10
N GLN A 36 -17.50 -16.87 1.78
CA GLN A 36 -17.10 -18.24 1.43
C GLN A 36 -18.25 -19.23 1.64
N GLN A 37 -18.97 -19.12 2.75
CA GLN A 37 -20.15 -19.95 3.01
C GLN A 37 -21.19 -19.82 1.89
N HIS A 38 -21.51 -18.59 1.48
CA HIS A 38 -22.48 -18.38 0.38
C HIS A 38 -21.98 -18.85 -0.98
N ILE A 39 -20.67 -18.83 -1.23
CA ILE A 39 -20.11 -19.48 -2.42
C ILE A 39 -20.35 -20.98 -2.38
N ASP A 40 -20.08 -21.62 -1.23
CA ASP A 40 -20.24 -23.06 -1.07
C ASP A 40 -21.71 -23.48 -1.21
N GLU A 41 -22.64 -22.71 -0.63
CA GLU A 41 -24.09 -22.87 -0.79
C GLU A 41 -24.50 -22.76 -2.27
N ALA A 42 -24.12 -21.67 -2.96
CA ALA A 42 -24.44 -21.47 -4.37
C ALA A 42 -23.87 -22.57 -5.27
N VAL A 43 -22.66 -23.06 -4.97
CA VAL A 43 -22.06 -24.19 -5.71
C VAL A 43 -22.85 -25.48 -5.46
N SER A 44 -23.28 -25.73 -4.22
CA SER A 44 -24.10 -26.91 -3.89
C SER A 44 -25.45 -26.90 -4.61
N GLU A 45 -26.00 -25.71 -4.87
CA GLU A 45 -27.25 -25.49 -5.62
C GLU A 45 -27.03 -25.38 -7.14
N SER A 46 -25.80 -25.56 -7.63
CA SER A 46 -25.42 -25.39 -9.04
C SER A 46 -25.63 -23.96 -9.59
N GLU A 47 -25.73 -22.95 -8.72
CA GLU A 47 -25.82 -21.54 -9.07
C GLU A 47 -24.44 -20.90 -9.34
N PHE A 48 -23.73 -21.40 -10.35
CA PHE A 48 -22.34 -20.98 -10.61
C PHE A 48 -22.17 -19.49 -10.93
N LEU A 49 -23.18 -18.85 -11.53
CA LEU A 49 -23.14 -17.42 -11.81
C LEU A 49 -23.22 -16.59 -10.52
N THR A 50 -24.05 -17.02 -9.57
CA THR A 50 -24.15 -16.43 -8.23
C THR A 50 -22.82 -16.58 -7.50
N ALA A 51 -22.28 -17.80 -7.45
CA ALA A 51 -20.97 -18.08 -6.86
C ALA A 51 -19.85 -17.20 -7.46
N HIS A 52 -19.81 -17.04 -8.79
CA HIS A 52 -18.83 -16.19 -9.45
C HIS A 52 -18.96 -14.70 -9.07
N ARG A 53 -20.18 -14.19 -8.88
CA ARG A 53 -20.41 -12.80 -8.44
C ARG A 53 -19.93 -12.61 -7.01
N ILE A 54 -20.25 -13.54 -6.10
CA ILE A 54 -19.83 -13.49 -4.69
C ILE A 54 -18.31 -13.60 -4.58
N GLN A 55 -17.68 -14.42 -5.43
CA GLN A 55 -16.21 -14.54 -5.51
C GLN A 55 -15.51 -13.19 -5.75
N LYS A 56 -16.15 -12.25 -6.46
CA LYS A 56 -15.59 -10.89 -6.62
C LYS A 56 -15.56 -10.13 -5.31
N GLY A 57 -16.61 -10.27 -4.48
CA GLY A 57 -16.66 -9.73 -3.12
C GLY A 57 -15.59 -10.35 -2.23
N LEU A 58 -15.45 -11.67 -2.28
CA LEU A 58 -14.41 -12.39 -1.52
C LEU A 58 -13.01 -11.88 -1.86
N ARG A 59 -12.73 -11.67 -3.15
CA ARG A 59 -11.46 -11.10 -3.61
C ARG A 59 -11.19 -9.70 -3.05
N ILE A 60 -12.23 -8.87 -2.90
CA ILE A 60 -12.11 -7.53 -2.30
C ILE A 60 -11.82 -7.64 -0.81
N ALA A 61 -12.55 -8.50 -0.08
CA ALA A 61 -12.31 -8.74 1.34
C ALA A 61 -10.88 -9.25 1.60
N ASP A 62 -10.40 -10.20 0.79
CA ASP A 62 -9.02 -10.69 0.84
C ASP A 62 -8.00 -9.58 0.59
N GLU A 63 -8.23 -8.72 -0.40
CA GLU A 63 -7.35 -7.60 -0.70
C GLU A 63 -7.28 -6.61 0.48
N LYS A 64 -8.42 -6.31 1.12
CA LYS A 64 -8.47 -5.45 2.31
C LYS A 64 -7.77 -6.08 3.51
N LEU A 65 -8.01 -7.36 3.79
CA LEU A 65 -7.32 -8.09 4.87
C LEU A 65 -5.82 -8.06 4.69
N ARG A 66 -5.36 -8.28 3.47
CA ARG A 66 -3.94 -8.27 3.14
C ARG A 66 -3.29 -6.92 3.43
N ILE A 67 -3.96 -5.82 3.04
CA ILE A 67 -3.51 -4.46 3.38
C ILE A 67 -3.46 -4.28 4.90
N LEU A 68 -4.54 -4.59 5.62
CA LEU A 68 -4.62 -4.40 7.07
C LEU A 68 -3.56 -5.23 7.82
N LYS A 69 -3.35 -6.49 7.44
CA LYS A 69 -2.31 -7.36 8.02
C LYS A 69 -0.91 -6.84 7.74
N SER A 70 -0.67 -6.24 6.57
CA SER A 70 0.63 -5.63 6.26
C SER A 70 0.95 -4.37 7.08
N ILE A 71 -0.07 -3.67 7.60
CA ILE A 71 0.13 -2.57 8.56
C ILE A 71 0.64 -3.12 9.91
N GLN A 72 0.10 -4.25 10.36
CA GLN A 72 0.49 -4.89 11.62
C GLN A 72 1.84 -5.62 11.51
N ASP A 73 2.06 -6.31 10.39
CA ASP A 73 3.26 -7.06 10.09
C ASP A 73 3.66 -6.85 8.62
N PRO A 74 4.72 -6.06 8.34
CA PRO A 74 5.21 -5.84 6.98
C PRO A 74 5.61 -7.12 6.23
N ASN A 75 5.89 -8.20 6.95
CA ASN A 75 6.25 -9.50 6.38
C ASN A 75 5.06 -10.46 6.27
N SER A 76 3.84 -10.06 6.66
CA SER A 76 2.63 -10.90 6.65
C SER A 76 2.42 -11.64 5.31
N GLU A 77 2.50 -10.94 4.17
CA GLU A 77 2.34 -11.59 2.86
C GLU A 77 3.45 -12.58 2.53
N LYS A 78 4.70 -12.29 2.92
CA LYS A 78 5.82 -13.22 2.72
C LYS A 78 5.63 -14.47 3.55
N LYS A 79 5.20 -14.32 4.80
CA LYS A 79 4.85 -15.42 5.71
C LYS A 79 3.73 -16.26 5.14
N ASP A 80 2.63 -15.64 4.70
CA ASP A 80 1.50 -16.33 4.06
C ASP A 80 1.93 -17.11 2.81
N GLY A 81 2.79 -16.52 1.97
CA GLY A 81 3.33 -17.17 0.78
C GLY A 81 4.18 -18.40 1.12
N LEU A 82 5.08 -18.28 2.10
CA LEU A 82 5.91 -19.38 2.59
C LEU A 82 5.06 -20.49 3.24
N CYS A 83 4.07 -20.15 4.06
CA CYS A 83 3.13 -21.12 4.64
C CYS A 83 2.39 -21.90 3.55
N LYS A 84 1.80 -21.20 2.56
CA LYS A 84 1.12 -21.86 1.43
C LYS A 84 2.06 -22.76 0.63
N MET A 85 3.31 -22.35 0.43
CA MET A 85 4.31 -23.14 -0.28
C MET A 85 4.70 -24.39 0.52
N ARG A 86 4.90 -24.25 1.83
CA ARG A 86 5.17 -25.35 2.76
C ARG A 86 4.03 -26.37 2.76
N ASP A 87 2.79 -25.89 2.89
CA ASP A 87 1.61 -26.76 2.96
C ASP A 87 1.42 -27.54 1.64
N ARG A 88 1.71 -26.90 0.49
CA ARG A 88 1.75 -27.58 -0.81
C ARG A 88 2.81 -28.67 -0.88
N PHE A 89 4.01 -28.41 -0.38
CA PHE A 89 5.07 -29.42 -0.33
C PHE A 89 4.76 -30.55 0.64
N GLN A 90 4.14 -30.28 1.78
CA GLN A 90 3.65 -31.32 2.70
C GLN A 90 2.58 -32.19 2.04
N ALA A 91 1.60 -31.58 1.35
CA ALA A 91 0.59 -32.32 0.61
C ALA A 91 1.20 -33.14 -0.53
N PHE A 92 2.23 -32.63 -1.20
CA PHE A 92 2.95 -33.36 -2.25
C PHE A 92 3.74 -34.54 -1.68
N LEU A 93 4.40 -34.36 -0.54
CA LEU A 93 5.16 -35.40 0.14
C LEU A 93 4.28 -36.62 0.51
N SER A 94 3.02 -36.40 0.87
CA SER A 94 2.05 -37.48 1.14
C SER A 94 1.71 -38.36 -0.08
N LYS A 95 2.07 -37.92 -1.29
CA LYS A 95 1.75 -38.59 -2.56
C LYS A 95 2.97 -39.20 -3.25
N ILE A 96 4.18 -38.94 -2.76
CA ILE A 96 5.43 -39.44 -3.34
C ILE A 96 5.79 -40.78 -2.69
N SER A 97 6.08 -41.77 -3.52
CA SER A 97 6.56 -43.09 -3.09
C SER A 97 8.09 -43.24 -3.21
N ASN A 98 8.76 -42.34 -3.93
CA ASN A 98 10.21 -42.34 -4.11
C ASN A 98 10.93 -41.63 -2.94
N GLU A 99 11.77 -42.36 -2.21
CA GLU A 99 12.50 -41.83 -1.05
C GLU A 99 13.47 -40.70 -1.40
N PHE A 100 14.09 -40.72 -2.59
CA PHE A 100 15.01 -39.66 -3.00
C PHE A 100 14.27 -38.34 -3.23
N GLU A 101 13.14 -38.39 -3.94
CA GLU A 101 12.28 -37.21 -4.18
C GLU A 101 11.67 -36.70 -2.88
N ALA A 102 11.18 -37.60 -2.01
CA ALA A 102 10.70 -37.24 -0.69
C ALA A 102 11.79 -36.54 0.15
N GLY A 103 13.04 -37.00 0.06
CA GLY A 103 14.19 -36.36 0.70
C GLY A 103 14.48 -34.95 0.19
N LEU A 104 14.36 -34.70 -1.13
CA LEU A 104 14.52 -33.35 -1.70
C LEU A 104 13.42 -32.40 -1.22
N ILE A 105 12.15 -32.83 -1.27
CA ILE A 105 11.02 -32.02 -0.82
C ILE A 105 11.11 -31.73 0.69
N SER A 106 11.55 -32.70 1.48
CA SER A 106 11.78 -32.50 2.93
C SER A 106 12.79 -31.39 3.22
N ARG A 107 13.87 -31.31 2.42
CA ARG A 107 14.86 -30.23 2.55
C ARG A 107 14.29 -28.86 2.19
N GLU A 108 13.46 -28.79 1.15
CA GLU A 108 12.79 -27.53 0.79
C GLU A 108 11.82 -27.07 1.88
N ILE A 109 11.08 -27.99 2.52
CA ILE A 109 10.23 -27.69 3.68
C ILE A 109 11.08 -27.11 4.82
N GLN A 110 12.21 -27.75 5.17
CA GLN A 110 13.12 -27.25 6.20
C GLN A 110 13.66 -25.85 5.88
N HIS A 111 14.01 -25.59 4.63
CA HIS A 111 14.48 -24.27 4.19
C HIS A 111 13.38 -23.20 4.28
N ILE A 112 12.13 -23.57 3.98
CA ILE A 112 10.98 -22.68 4.18
C ILE A 112 10.75 -22.40 5.67
N ASP A 113 10.83 -23.42 6.53
CA ASP A 113 10.65 -23.27 7.97
C ASP A 113 11.72 -22.35 8.58
N GLN A 114 12.99 -22.49 8.15
CA GLN A 114 14.08 -21.58 8.55
C GLN A 114 13.79 -20.12 8.14
N LYS A 115 13.31 -19.90 6.91
CA LYS A 115 12.92 -18.55 6.46
C LYS A 115 11.76 -17.98 7.27
N LEU A 116 10.77 -18.80 7.60
CA LEU A 116 9.64 -18.40 8.45
C LEU A 116 10.11 -18.03 9.85
N GLU A 117 11.03 -18.79 10.44
CA GLU A 117 11.60 -18.50 11.75
C GLU A 117 12.29 -17.14 11.78
N VAL A 118 13.13 -16.85 10.78
CA VAL A 118 13.78 -15.53 10.64
C VAL A 118 12.76 -14.40 10.57
N LEU A 119 11.70 -14.55 9.76
CA LEU A 119 10.66 -13.52 9.62
C LEU A 119 9.79 -13.35 10.88
N ASN A 120 9.71 -14.36 11.75
CA ASN A 120 8.92 -14.32 12.98
C ASN A 120 9.65 -13.65 14.14
N ILE A 121 10.99 -13.67 14.14
CA ILE A 121 11.81 -13.01 15.17
C ILE A 121 12.14 -11.56 14.82
N GLU A 122 11.91 -11.13 13.57
CA GLU A 122 12.08 -9.73 13.19
C GLU A 122 11.13 -8.84 14.01
N PRO A 123 11.64 -7.78 14.67
CA PRO A 123 10.81 -6.92 15.50
C PRO A 123 9.77 -6.21 14.64
N LEU A 124 8.52 -6.31 15.06
CA LEU A 124 7.44 -5.60 14.40
C LEU A 124 7.63 -4.09 14.52
N PRO A 125 7.30 -3.32 13.47
CA PRO A 125 7.35 -1.88 13.53
C PRO A 125 6.37 -1.37 14.60
N VAL A 126 6.86 -0.54 15.52
CA VAL A 126 5.98 0.18 16.44
C VAL A 126 5.29 1.28 15.66
N LEU A 127 3.95 1.26 15.63
CA LEU A 127 3.15 2.35 15.11
C LEU A 127 3.40 3.59 15.99
N ARG A 128 4.10 4.59 15.45
CA ARG A 128 4.40 5.84 16.15
C ARG A 128 3.41 6.91 15.77
N GLU A 129 3.16 7.83 16.69
CA GLU A 129 2.28 8.96 16.44
C GLU A 129 2.82 9.88 15.35
N GLY A 130 1.88 10.27 14.47
CA GLY A 130 1.87 11.47 13.67
C GLY A 130 2.42 12.67 14.43
N ASN A 131 3.61 13.17 14.09
CA ASN A 131 4.03 14.49 14.59
C ASN A 131 3.35 15.66 13.84
N GLY A 132 2.41 15.36 12.93
CA GLY A 132 1.71 16.32 12.09
C GLY A 132 2.62 17.04 11.08
N PHE A 133 3.85 16.54 10.86
CA PHE A 133 4.84 17.23 10.04
C PHE A 133 4.39 17.44 8.60
N LEU A 134 3.76 16.43 7.98
CA LEU A 134 3.23 16.58 6.63
C LEU A 134 2.07 17.59 6.57
N LYS A 135 1.13 17.52 7.53
CA LYS A 135 0.01 18.47 7.65
C LYS A 135 0.51 19.90 7.80
N LYS A 136 1.52 20.13 8.65
CA LYS A 136 2.12 21.46 8.84
C LYS A 136 2.66 22.04 7.54
N HIS A 137 3.41 21.27 6.77
CA HIS A 137 3.98 21.74 5.50
C HIS A 137 2.90 21.89 4.43
N PHE A 138 1.89 21.02 4.43
CA PHE A 138 0.73 21.21 3.57
C PHE A 138 0.03 22.55 3.82
N LEU A 139 -0.15 22.96 5.09
CA LEU A 139 -0.72 24.27 5.39
C LEU A 139 0.15 25.42 4.84
N GLY A 140 1.48 25.33 4.98
CA GLY A 140 2.39 26.31 4.36
C GLY A 140 2.30 26.36 2.83
N LEU A 141 1.99 25.24 2.17
CA LEU A 141 1.69 25.21 0.73
C LEU A 141 0.37 25.90 0.41
N ILE A 142 -0.66 25.72 1.24
CA ILE A 142 -1.95 26.40 1.09
C ILE A 142 -1.82 27.91 1.34
N GLU A 143 -1.04 28.32 2.33
CA GLU A 143 -0.79 29.73 2.66
C GLU A 143 0.12 30.44 1.63
N GLY A 144 0.71 29.68 0.70
CA GLY A 144 1.60 30.21 -0.34
C GLY A 144 3.02 30.49 0.12
N GLU A 145 3.39 30.05 1.33
CA GLU A 145 4.76 30.10 1.84
C GLU A 145 5.68 29.11 1.09
N LEU A 146 5.09 28.01 0.64
CA LEU A 146 5.76 26.96 -0.11
C LEU A 146 5.22 26.93 -1.54
N GLU A 147 6.11 26.67 -2.49
CA GLU A 147 5.73 26.48 -3.89
C GLU A 147 5.28 25.05 -4.14
N LYS A 148 6.02 24.09 -3.58
CA LYS A 148 5.82 22.67 -3.83
C LYS A 148 6.29 21.80 -2.68
N LEU A 149 5.57 20.70 -2.47
CA LEU A 149 5.98 19.61 -1.58
C LEU A 149 6.21 18.35 -2.41
N GLU A 150 7.33 17.65 -2.19
CA GLU A 150 7.63 16.39 -2.85
C GLU A 150 7.89 15.32 -1.80
N LEU A 151 7.05 14.29 -1.78
CA LEU A 151 7.21 13.13 -0.94
C LEU A 151 7.90 12.03 -1.76
N TYR A 152 9.14 11.75 -1.39
CA TYR A 152 9.93 10.69 -1.99
C TYR A 152 9.72 9.40 -1.22
N LEU A 153 9.25 8.37 -1.93
CA LEU A 153 9.12 7.02 -1.41
C LEU A 153 10.20 6.18 -2.07
N GLN A 154 11.26 5.87 -1.32
CA GLN A 154 12.36 5.07 -1.83
C GLN A 154 11.97 3.59 -1.85
N TYR A 155 11.65 3.11 -3.04
CA TYR A 155 11.44 1.71 -3.38
C TYR A 155 12.67 1.17 -4.13
N GLN A 156 12.60 -0.03 -4.72
CA GLN A 156 13.49 -0.44 -5.82
C GLN A 156 13.32 0.43 -7.08
N GLU A 157 12.37 1.37 -7.08
CA GLU A 157 12.17 2.49 -8.00
C GLU A 157 12.08 3.79 -7.18
N GLU A 158 12.26 4.94 -7.81
CA GLU A 158 12.04 6.24 -7.15
C GLU A 158 10.60 6.69 -7.43
N ILE A 159 9.76 6.67 -6.41
CA ILE A 159 8.38 7.14 -6.48
C ILE A 159 8.34 8.52 -5.83
N ILE A 160 7.80 9.50 -6.56
CA ILE A 160 7.70 10.89 -6.09
C ILE A 160 6.24 11.30 -6.16
N ILE A 161 5.71 11.73 -5.02
CA ILE A 161 4.37 12.31 -4.93
C ILE A 161 4.53 13.82 -4.72
N GLY A 162 4.17 14.61 -5.73
CA GLY A 162 4.24 16.07 -5.69
C GLY A 162 2.90 16.69 -5.33
N LEU A 163 2.90 17.70 -4.46
CA LEU A 163 1.76 18.56 -4.18
C LEU A 163 2.13 19.99 -4.56
N GLU A 164 1.29 20.63 -5.37
CA GLU A 164 1.51 21.97 -5.89
C GLU A 164 0.18 22.73 -5.89
N LYS A 165 0.18 23.95 -5.36
CA LYS A 165 -1.02 24.79 -5.31
C LYS A 165 -1.05 25.71 -6.52
N SER A 166 -2.19 25.74 -7.19
CA SER A 166 -2.58 26.79 -8.13
C SER A 166 -3.72 27.62 -7.54
N GLU A 167 -4.17 28.67 -8.23
CA GLU A 167 -5.17 29.60 -7.70
C GLU A 167 -6.48 28.92 -7.28
N SER A 168 -6.96 27.94 -8.05
CA SER A 168 -8.27 27.30 -7.86
C SER A 168 -8.20 25.80 -7.54
N TYR A 169 -7.01 25.21 -7.54
CA TYR A 169 -6.84 23.78 -7.34
C TYR A 169 -5.50 23.43 -6.68
N LEU A 170 -5.50 22.30 -5.99
CA LEU A 170 -4.32 21.59 -5.56
C LEU A 170 -4.06 20.46 -6.56
N GLN A 171 -2.92 20.52 -7.21
CA GLN A 171 -2.44 19.44 -8.06
C GLN A 171 -1.67 18.43 -7.22
N ILE A 172 -2.07 17.16 -7.30
CA ILE A 172 -1.31 16.04 -6.76
C ILE A 172 -0.78 15.24 -7.94
N SER A 173 0.54 15.10 -8.04
CA SER A 173 1.22 14.37 -9.10
C SER A 173 1.96 13.16 -8.54
N VAL A 174 2.05 12.10 -9.34
CA VAL A 174 2.81 10.89 -9.02
C VAL A 174 3.73 10.59 -10.20
N ARG A 175 5.03 10.58 -9.91
CA ARG A 175 6.09 10.17 -10.85
C ARG A 175 6.70 8.87 -10.36
N ILE A 176 6.92 7.94 -11.28
CA ILE A 176 7.53 6.64 -11.00
C ILE A 176 8.73 6.51 -11.93
N ASP A 177 9.92 6.75 -11.39
CA ASP A 177 11.16 6.68 -12.16
C ASP A 177 11.75 5.26 -12.02
N PRO A 178 11.87 4.50 -13.13
CA PRO A 178 12.46 3.17 -13.07
C PRO A 178 13.94 3.29 -12.73
N LEU A 179 14.40 2.64 -11.66
CA LEU A 179 15.83 2.45 -11.47
C LEU A 179 16.33 1.51 -12.56
N GLU A 180 17.47 1.85 -13.18
CA GLU A 180 18.04 1.29 -14.44
C GLU A 180 18.16 -0.25 -14.53
N LYS A 181 17.79 -1.01 -13.50
CA LYS A 181 17.89 -2.47 -13.41
C LYS A 181 16.56 -3.22 -13.26
N SER A 182 15.41 -2.55 -13.34
CA SER A 182 14.13 -3.17 -12.98
C SER A 182 13.56 -4.09 -14.09
N GLN A 183 13.54 -5.41 -13.80
CA GLN A 183 12.72 -6.40 -14.51
C GLN A 183 11.20 -6.20 -14.26
N GLU A 184 10.80 -5.15 -13.54
CA GLU A 184 9.42 -4.94 -13.06
C GLU A 184 8.61 -3.92 -13.88
N LYS A 185 8.92 -3.71 -15.18
CA LYS A 185 8.09 -2.87 -16.07
C LYS A 185 6.60 -3.20 -15.98
N PHE A 186 6.26 -4.48 -15.83
CA PHE A 186 4.88 -4.93 -15.64
C PHE A 186 4.22 -4.34 -14.39
N ARG A 187 4.95 -4.20 -13.28
CA ARG A 187 4.44 -3.67 -12.02
C ARG A 187 4.13 -2.18 -12.10
N ILE A 188 4.99 -1.41 -12.76
CA ILE A 188 4.76 0.02 -13.00
C ILE A 188 3.43 0.23 -13.75
N GLU A 189 3.15 -0.58 -14.76
CA GLU A 189 1.88 -0.48 -15.51
C GLU A 189 0.66 -0.86 -14.65
N TYR A 190 0.80 -1.81 -13.70
CA TYR A 190 -0.25 -2.06 -12.71
C TYR A 190 -0.49 -0.86 -11.80
N TRP A 191 0.57 -0.22 -11.30
CA TRP A 191 0.45 0.98 -10.48
C TRP A 191 -0.21 2.13 -11.22
N LYS A 192 0.19 2.38 -12.48
CA LYS A 192 -0.47 3.39 -13.33
C LYS A 192 -1.94 3.10 -13.51
N LYS A 193 -2.31 1.83 -13.72
CA LYS A 193 -3.71 1.42 -13.84
C LYS A 193 -4.50 1.66 -12.55
N ASP A 194 -3.91 1.37 -11.40
CA ASP A 194 -4.54 1.60 -10.10
C ASP A 194 -4.65 3.10 -9.79
N LEU A 195 -3.65 3.92 -10.12
CA LEU A 195 -3.74 5.38 -10.04
C LEU A 195 -4.86 5.94 -10.93
N LYS A 196 -4.99 5.46 -12.17
CA LYS A 196 -6.10 5.85 -13.06
C LYS A 196 -7.47 5.51 -12.47
N ARG A 197 -7.60 4.39 -11.75
CA ARG A 197 -8.84 4.04 -11.02
C ARG A 197 -9.13 4.99 -9.85
N LEU A 198 -8.12 5.68 -9.33
CA LEU A 198 -8.29 6.74 -8.34
C LEU A 198 -8.63 8.11 -8.97
N GLY A 199 -8.72 8.19 -10.30
CA GLY A 199 -9.01 9.43 -11.02
C GLY A 199 -7.77 10.20 -11.48
N PHE A 200 -6.58 9.59 -11.43
CA PHE A 200 -5.38 10.23 -11.97
C PHE A 200 -5.33 10.17 -13.50
N GLU A 201 -4.93 11.27 -14.11
CA GLU A 201 -4.78 11.44 -15.56
C GLU A 201 -3.29 11.58 -15.95
N PRO A 202 -2.88 11.01 -17.10
CA PRO A 202 -1.49 11.11 -17.55
C PRO A 202 -1.13 12.54 -18.00
N LEU A 203 0.09 12.96 -17.69
CA LEU A 203 0.73 14.16 -18.22
C LEU A 203 1.70 13.81 -19.36
N GLU A 204 2.07 14.80 -20.18
CA GLU A 204 3.00 14.63 -21.31
C GLU A 204 4.37 14.11 -20.88
N ASN A 205 4.82 14.48 -19.68
CA ASN A 205 6.09 14.04 -19.09
C ASN A 205 6.06 12.59 -18.54
N GLY A 206 4.95 11.87 -18.72
CA GLY A 206 4.78 10.49 -18.26
C GLY A 206 4.39 10.33 -16.78
N SER A 207 4.31 11.42 -16.01
CA SER A 207 3.72 11.40 -14.68
C SER A 207 2.19 11.32 -14.75
N LEU A 208 1.54 11.04 -13.62
CA LEU A 208 0.08 11.11 -13.51
C LEU A 208 -0.29 12.18 -12.50
N HIS A 209 -1.43 12.84 -12.70
CA HIS A 209 -1.91 13.89 -11.80
C HIS A 209 -3.41 13.80 -11.53
N ILE A 210 -3.84 14.40 -10.43
CA ILE A 210 -5.24 14.67 -10.13
C ILE A 210 -5.35 16.09 -9.59
N LEU A 211 -6.42 16.78 -9.99
CA LEU A 211 -6.72 18.14 -9.56
C LEU A 211 -7.81 18.10 -8.50
N LEU A 212 -7.50 18.59 -7.30
CA LEU A 212 -8.48 18.76 -6.23
C LEU A 212 -8.88 20.23 -6.19
N PRO A 213 -10.15 20.59 -6.39
CA PRO A 213 -10.59 21.97 -6.32
C PRO A 213 -10.38 22.50 -4.90
N LEU A 214 -9.70 23.64 -4.79
CA LEU A 214 -9.57 24.38 -3.54
C LEU A 214 -10.86 25.19 -3.37
N GLY A 215 -11.92 24.54 -2.86
CA GLY A 215 -13.12 25.25 -2.43
C GLY A 215 -12.85 26.14 -1.22
N ALA A 216 -13.87 26.89 -0.76
CA ALA A 216 -13.80 27.76 0.43
C ALA A 216 -13.60 27.02 1.78
N TYR A 217 -13.24 25.73 1.75
CA TYR A 217 -13.11 24.85 2.91
C TYR A 217 -11.66 24.37 3.02
N GLU A 218 -10.78 25.25 3.51
CA GLU A 218 -9.36 24.95 3.73
C GLU A 218 -9.17 23.81 4.75
N ASP A 219 -10.07 23.67 5.72
CA ASP A 219 -10.02 22.61 6.75
C ASP A 219 -10.35 21.21 6.21
N ASP A 220 -11.26 21.09 5.24
CA ASP A 220 -11.60 19.80 4.61
C ASP A 220 -10.58 19.36 3.55
N SER A 221 -9.78 20.31 3.06
CA SER A 221 -8.78 20.07 2.01
C SER A 221 -7.69 19.12 2.48
N TRP A 222 -7.22 19.23 3.72
CA TRP A 222 -6.23 18.28 4.27
C TRP A 222 -6.79 16.86 4.34
N SER A 223 -8.04 16.68 4.81
CA SER A 223 -8.65 15.35 4.93
C SER A 223 -8.76 14.63 3.60
N ALA A 224 -9.08 15.36 2.52
CA ALA A 224 -9.12 14.81 1.17
C ALA A 224 -7.72 14.39 0.68
N VAL A 225 -6.72 15.22 0.92
CA VAL A 225 -5.31 14.93 0.59
C VAL A 225 -4.79 13.74 1.37
N GLU A 226 -5.01 13.72 2.67
CA GLU A 226 -4.63 12.63 3.58
C GLU A 226 -5.27 11.31 3.14
N TYR A 227 -6.56 11.31 2.83
CA TYR A 227 -7.27 10.15 2.30
C TYR A 227 -6.63 9.65 1.00
N LEU A 228 -6.36 10.55 0.07
CA LEU A 228 -5.78 10.18 -1.22
C LEU A 228 -4.34 9.64 -1.09
N LEU A 229 -3.50 10.31 -0.30
CA LEU A 229 -2.13 9.85 -0.01
C LEU A 229 -2.13 8.48 0.66
N THR A 230 -3.06 8.26 1.59
CA THR A 230 -3.25 6.95 2.25
C THR A 230 -3.62 5.88 1.22
N ARG A 231 -4.55 6.16 0.31
CA ARG A 231 -4.92 5.20 -0.76
C ARG A 231 -3.79 4.91 -1.72
N ILE A 232 -3.04 5.93 -2.13
CA ILE A 232 -1.86 5.75 -2.98
C ILE A 232 -0.85 4.83 -2.27
N TYR A 233 -0.57 5.11 -0.99
CA TYR A 233 0.40 4.34 -0.23
C TYR A 233 -0.02 2.88 0.01
N PHE A 234 -1.25 2.65 0.47
CA PHE A 234 -1.73 1.32 0.86
C PHE A 234 -2.37 0.51 -0.27
N GLU A 235 -3.11 1.13 -1.17
CA GLU A 235 -3.86 0.41 -2.22
C GLU A 235 -3.04 0.26 -3.50
N VAL A 236 -2.30 1.32 -3.90
CA VAL A 236 -1.50 1.31 -5.14
C VAL A 236 -0.13 0.68 -4.89
N PHE A 237 0.65 1.23 -3.96
CA PHE A 237 2.02 0.76 -3.72
C PHE A 237 2.12 -0.42 -2.76
N ARG A 238 1.05 -0.69 -1.98
CA ARG A 238 0.82 -1.91 -1.20
C ARG A 238 1.94 -2.28 -0.22
N LEU A 239 2.59 -1.29 0.41
CA LEU A 239 3.68 -1.43 1.43
C LEU A 239 4.92 -2.27 1.06
N GLN A 240 4.82 -3.16 0.08
CA GLN A 240 5.81 -4.17 -0.21
C GLN A 240 7.01 -3.53 -0.88
N GLY A 241 8.07 -3.38 -0.07
CA GLY A 241 9.45 -3.05 -0.42
C GLY A 241 9.77 -1.56 -0.51
N ILE A 242 8.90 -0.69 0.04
CA ILE A 242 9.39 0.64 0.44
C ILE A 242 10.40 0.34 1.55
N ASN A 243 11.68 0.62 1.31
CA ASN A 243 12.78 0.24 2.21
C ASN A 243 12.82 1.14 3.47
N GLY A 244 11.65 1.58 3.94
CA GLY A 244 11.43 2.49 5.05
C GLY A 244 12.11 3.85 4.93
N ASN A 245 12.65 4.18 3.75
CA ASN A 245 13.20 5.49 3.45
C ASN A 245 12.14 6.29 2.70
N ALA A 246 11.40 7.10 3.45
CA ALA A 246 10.58 8.16 2.89
C ALA A 246 11.11 9.50 3.40
N PHE A 247 11.22 10.50 2.52
CA PHE A 247 11.61 11.84 2.92
C PHE A 247 10.76 12.89 2.20
N LEU A 248 10.56 14.01 2.88
CA LEU A 248 9.86 15.17 2.34
C LEU A 248 10.90 16.18 1.86
N LYS A 249 10.77 16.63 0.62
CA LYS A 249 11.50 17.77 0.08
C LYS A 249 10.53 18.95 -0.03
N ILE A 250 10.96 20.08 0.52
CA ILE A 250 10.18 21.31 0.58
C ILE A 250 10.82 22.31 -0.37
N ILE A 251 10.04 22.85 -1.30
CA ILE A 251 10.49 23.85 -2.27
C ILE A 251 9.82 25.17 -1.88
N GLN A 252 10.65 26.14 -1.48
CA GLN A 252 10.19 27.47 -1.04
C GLN A 252 10.06 28.41 -2.25
N LYS A 253 9.07 29.30 -2.19
CA LYS A 253 8.91 30.34 -3.20
C LYS A 253 10.10 31.30 -3.13
N HIS A 254 10.84 31.49 -4.22
CA HIS A 254 11.92 32.48 -4.23
C HIS A 254 11.34 33.90 -4.13
N PRO A 255 11.77 34.72 -3.16
CA PRO A 255 11.36 36.12 -3.11
C PRO A 255 12.08 36.88 -4.24
N GLY A 256 11.42 37.07 -5.39
CA GLY A 256 11.94 37.96 -6.44
C GLY A 256 11.55 37.76 -7.91
N GLN A 257 10.60 36.88 -8.28
CA GLN A 257 10.22 36.71 -9.70
C GLN A 257 8.81 37.19 -10.10
N ASP A 258 8.04 37.78 -9.18
CA ASP A 258 6.75 38.41 -9.50
C ASP A 258 6.90 39.93 -9.72
N GLN A 259 7.89 40.35 -10.54
CA GLN A 259 7.95 41.69 -11.12
C GLN A 259 8.38 41.59 -12.58
N ASN A 260 7.45 41.19 -13.45
CA ASN A 260 7.35 41.65 -14.83
C ASN A 260 6.09 41.05 -15.47
N THR A 261 4.97 41.72 -15.26
CA THR A 261 3.87 41.80 -16.24
C THR A 261 3.26 43.20 -16.18
#